data_AF-A0A5B7EAD0-F1
#
_entry.id   AF-A0A5B7EAD0-F1
#
_cell.length_a   1.000
_cell.length_b   1.000
_cell.length_c   1.000
_cell.angle_alpha   90.00
_cell.angle_beta   90.00
_cell.angle_gamma   90.00
#
_symmetry.space_group_name_H-M   'P 1'
#
loop_
_entity.id
_entity.type
_entity.pdbx_description
1 polymer ?
#
loop_
_entity_poly.entity_id
_entity_poly.type
_entity_poly.pdbx_seq_one_letter_code
_entity_poly.pdbx_strand_id
1 'polypeptide(L)'
;MICCRLAGGAVLRVAAEEWVPHIAIVDLGGGNFTIRGPMANLLHALAQALNFSSILPLTPTQTVQRGVYKELADTRQQERAHFLASSALYKAAYQQVRKGSHALLVEDTTCRKVYSDDFTKYGRCDFYIGKEQYWPLIFSLIGRKGSPLIPVISEILEQMVAHDLYFKWLGDELPNATACLRASTRVTVNEPYSLKGLWFPPILKPSPAPPELLPDRGNAVWRLTDNMDWSTW
;
A
#
# COMPACT_ATOMS: atom_id res chain seq x y z
N MET A 1 29.26 -1.98 24.42
CA MET A 1 27.95 -1.33 24.25
C MET A 1 28.14 0.16 24.51
N ILE A 2 28.34 0.95 23.46
CA ILE A 2 28.57 2.40 23.59
C ILE A 2 27.21 3.07 23.38
N CYS A 3 26.59 3.52 24.48
CA CYS A 3 25.35 4.28 24.44
C CYS A 3 25.69 5.75 24.15
N CYS A 4 25.89 6.11 22.88
CA CYS A 4 26.04 7.50 22.48
C CYS A 4 24.68 8.18 22.48
N ARG A 5 24.37 8.95 23.52
CA ARG A 5 23.32 9.99 23.45
C ARG A 5 23.81 11.07 22.48
N LEU A 6 23.04 11.36 21.43
CA LEU A 6 23.29 12.49 20.54
C LEU A 6 23.23 13.78 21.35
N ALA A 7 24.36 14.46 21.52
CA ALA A 7 24.56 15.57 22.46
C ALA A 7 23.68 16.82 22.18
N GLY A 8 22.96 16.87 21.05
CA GLY A 8 22.03 17.94 20.69
C GLY A 8 20.56 17.50 20.58
N GLY A 9 20.23 16.26 20.95
CA GLY A 9 18.94 15.64 20.61
C GLY A 9 18.90 15.26 19.13
N ALA A 10 18.45 14.04 18.81
CA ALA A 10 18.25 13.66 17.42
C ALA A 10 17.00 14.39 16.90
N VAL A 11 17.14 15.20 15.84
CA VAL A 11 15.97 15.74 15.14
C VAL A 11 15.75 14.88 13.89
N LEU A 12 14.74 14.00 13.94
CA LEU A 12 14.31 13.22 12.79
C LEU A 12 13.17 13.98 12.09
N ARG A 13 13.40 14.39 10.84
CA ARG A 13 12.34 14.92 9.97
C ARG A 13 11.73 13.75 9.22
N VAL A 14 10.42 13.61 9.32
CA VAL A 14 9.66 12.52 8.69
C VAL A 14 8.68 13.16 7.73
N ALA A 15 8.74 12.81 6.46
CA ALA A 15 7.65 13.08 5.52
C ALA A 15 6.76 11.84 5.48
N ALA A 16 5.45 12.04 5.48
CA ALA A 16 4.50 10.96 5.30
C ALA A 16 3.44 11.36 4.28
N GLU A 17 3.17 10.45 3.35
CA GLU A 17 2.08 10.57 2.39
C GLU A 17 0.81 9.95 2.99
N GLU A 18 -0.34 10.60 2.84
CA GLU A 18 -1.61 10.07 3.32
C GLU A 18 -1.95 8.76 2.60
N TRP A 19 -2.08 7.68 3.38
CA TRP A 19 -2.26 6.33 2.87
C TRP A 19 -3.14 5.50 3.82
N VAL A 20 -4.44 5.73 3.78
CA VAL A 20 -5.44 5.07 4.63
C VAL A 20 -5.53 3.57 4.29
N PRO A 21 -5.54 2.62 5.26
CA PRO A 21 -5.66 2.83 6.70
C PRO A 21 -4.34 3.03 7.45
N HIS A 22 -3.19 2.93 6.78
CA HIS A 22 -1.87 2.94 7.43
C HIS A 22 -1.53 4.29 8.05
N ILE A 23 -1.83 5.39 7.35
CA ILE A 23 -1.72 6.74 7.88
C ILE A 23 -2.81 7.65 7.32
N ALA A 24 -3.49 8.36 8.20
CA ALA A 24 -4.46 9.40 7.85
C ALA A 24 -3.96 10.76 8.35
N ILE A 25 -4.07 11.78 7.51
CA ILE A 25 -3.76 13.17 7.89
C ILE A 25 -5.09 13.88 8.15
N VAL A 26 -5.28 14.35 9.39
CA VAL A 26 -6.51 15.03 9.81
C VAL A 26 -6.19 16.49 10.05
N ASP A 27 -6.85 17.37 9.30
CA ASP A 27 -6.82 18.81 9.53
C ASP A 27 -7.72 19.16 10.72
N LEU A 28 -7.14 19.80 11.74
CA LEU A 28 -7.84 20.27 12.94
C LEU A 28 -8.32 21.72 12.80
N GLY A 29 -8.03 22.37 11.67
CA GLY A 29 -8.25 23.79 11.43
C GLY A 29 -7.08 24.65 11.88
N GLY A 30 -6.98 25.86 11.30
CA GLY A 30 -5.94 26.83 11.66
C GLY A 30 -4.52 26.43 11.24
N GLY A 31 -4.37 25.51 10.28
CA GLY A 31 -3.07 24.99 9.83
C GLY A 31 -2.46 23.93 10.74
N ASN A 32 -3.22 23.44 11.73
CA ASN A 32 -2.80 22.34 12.59
C ASN A 32 -3.26 21.00 11.99
N PHE A 33 -2.30 20.09 11.81
CA PHE A 33 -2.56 18.74 11.32
C PHE A 33 -2.23 17.72 12.41
N THR A 34 -3.01 16.65 12.49
CA THR A 34 -2.68 15.48 13.30
C THR A 34 -2.65 14.24 12.41
N ILE A 35 -1.81 13.27 12.76
CA ILE A 35 -1.74 11.99 12.06
C ILE A 35 -2.39 10.90 12.90
N ARG A 36 -3.06 9.97 12.22
CA ARG A 36 -3.69 8.78 12.83
C ARG A 36 -3.33 7.52 12.06
N GLY A 37 -3.56 6.37 12.69
CA GLY A 37 -3.37 5.05 12.10
C GLY A 37 -2.09 4.33 12.57
N PRO A 38 -1.84 3.11 12.08
CA PRO A 38 -0.73 2.25 12.48
C PRO A 38 0.64 2.89 12.31
N MET A 39 0.88 3.64 11.22
CA MET A 39 2.14 4.35 11.02
C MET A 39 2.30 5.53 11.98
N ALA A 40 1.21 6.20 12.39
CA ALA A 40 1.30 7.24 13.41
C ALA A 40 1.72 6.68 14.76
N ASN A 41 1.14 5.53 15.16
CA ASN A 41 1.53 4.82 16.38
C ASN A 41 2.98 4.33 16.32
N LEU A 42 3.41 3.85 15.16
CA LEU A 42 4.79 3.43 14.93
C LEU A 42 5.77 4.60 15.02
N LEU A 43 5.46 5.74 14.40
CA LEU A 43 6.28 6.94 14.50
C LEU A 43 6.34 7.46 15.94
N HIS A 44 5.24 7.37 16.68
CA HIS A 44 5.21 7.70 18.10
C HIS A 44 6.10 6.76 18.94
N ALA A 45 6.03 5.45 18.70
CA ALA A 45 6.87 4.47 19.38
C ALA A 45 8.36 4.68 19.08
N LEU A 46 8.72 4.96 17.81
CA LEU A 46 10.08 5.32 17.42
C LEU A 46 10.53 6.62 18.10
N ALA A 47 9.68 7.64 18.12
CA ALA A 47 9.96 8.92 18.77
C ALA A 47 10.24 8.75 20.27
N GLN A 48 9.46 7.90 20.96
CA GLN A 48 9.69 7.57 22.37
C GLN A 48 10.99 6.76 22.57
N ALA A 49 11.22 5.74 21.76
CA ALA A 49 12.38 4.85 21.88
C ALA A 49 13.71 5.56 21.60
N LEU A 50 13.71 6.48 20.62
CA LEU A 50 14.89 7.20 20.16
C LEU A 50 14.99 8.63 20.70
N ASN A 51 14.01 9.05 21.51
CA ASN A 51 13.91 10.37 22.15
C ASN A 51 14.04 11.53 21.14
N PHE A 52 13.21 11.51 20.08
CA PHE A 52 13.13 12.59 19.09
C PHE A 52 11.71 13.15 18.96
N SER A 53 11.59 14.39 18.47
CA SER A 53 10.32 14.98 18.05
C SER A 53 10.14 14.86 16.54
N SER A 54 9.01 14.36 16.07
CA SER A 54 8.67 14.30 14.64
C SER A 54 7.95 15.57 14.19
N ILE A 55 8.42 16.20 13.11
CA ILE A 55 7.70 17.26 12.38
C ILE A 55 7.44 16.73 10.98
N LEU A 56 6.20 16.91 10.49
CA LEU A 56 5.76 16.49 9.16
C LEU A 56 5.74 17.67 8.19
N PRO A 57 6.70 17.78 7.26
CA PRO A 57 6.53 18.58 6.07
C PRO A 57 5.72 17.80 5.03
N LEU A 58 4.64 18.39 4.53
CA LEU A 58 3.99 17.95 3.29
C LEU A 58 4.86 18.38 2.11
N THR A 59 5.47 17.44 1.40
CA THR A 59 6.25 17.75 0.19
C THR A 59 5.49 17.36 -1.07
N PRO A 60 5.54 18.17 -2.15
CA PRO A 60 4.91 17.84 -3.43
C PRO A 60 5.63 16.68 -4.13
N THR A 61 4.84 15.79 -4.75
CA THR A 61 5.26 14.59 -5.48
C THR A 61 6.03 14.94 -6.77
N GLN A 62 7.11 14.21 -7.07
CA GLN A 62 7.91 14.39 -8.29
C GLN A 62 7.38 13.58 -9.48
N THR A 63 7.67 14.03 -10.71
CA THR A 63 7.23 13.40 -11.96
C THR A 63 8.15 12.22 -12.35
N VAL A 64 7.59 11.03 -12.50
CA VAL A 64 8.33 9.81 -12.89
C VAL A 64 8.64 9.80 -14.40
N GLN A 65 9.89 9.49 -14.77
CA GLN A 65 10.38 9.59 -16.15
C GLN A 65 10.41 8.27 -16.93
N ARG A 66 10.51 7.10 -16.25
CA ARG A 66 10.67 5.77 -16.89
C ARG A 66 10.07 4.64 -16.03
N GLY A 67 9.91 3.46 -16.62
CA GLY A 67 9.46 2.22 -15.95
C GLY A 67 7.94 2.07 -15.89
N VAL A 68 7.46 1.06 -15.16
CA VAL A 68 6.03 0.70 -15.06
C VAL A 68 5.15 1.88 -14.65
N TYR A 69 5.64 2.76 -13.77
CA TYR A 69 4.92 3.97 -13.36
C TYR A 69 4.77 5.00 -14.48
N LYS A 70 5.73 5.07 -15.41
CA LYS A 70 5.61 5.91 -16.62
C LYS A 70 4.60 5.31 -17.60
N GLU A 71 4.62 4.00 -17.80
CA GLU A 71 3.62 3.30 -18.61
C GLU A 71 2.21 3.50 -18.07
N LEU A 72 2.02 3.38 -16.75
CA LEU A 72 0.79 3.73 -16.05
C LEU A 72 0.40 5.19 -16.29
N ALA A 73 1.34 6.14 -16.15
CA ALA A 73 1.06 7.55 -16.43
C ALA A 73 0.65 7.78 -17.90
N ASP A 74 1.19 7.01 -18.84
CA ASP A 74 0.85 7.11 -20.27
C ASP A 74 -0.55 6.55 -20.57
N THR A 75 -1.06 5.58 -19.80
CA THR A 75 -2.47 5.13 -19.92
C THR A 75 -3.48 6.24 -19.64
N ARG A 76 -3.09 7.28 -18.89
CA ARG A 76 -3.92 8.48 -18.68
C ARG A 76 -4.25 9.20 -19.99
N GLN A 77 -3.31 9.20 -20.95
CA GLN A 77 -3.51 9.82 -22.26
C GLN A 77 -4.55 9.07 -23.10
N GLN A 78 -4.81 7.81 -22.77
CA GLN A 78 -5.79 6.96 -23.45
C GLN A 78 -7.17 6.98 -22.81
N GLU A 79 -7.39 7.81 -21.77
CA GLU A 79 -8.63 7.88 -20.97
C GLU A 79 -9.06 6.55 -20.34
N ARG A 80 -8.16 5.57 -20.24
CA ARG A 80 -8.44 4.24 -19.66
C ARG A 80 -8.23 4.16 -18.15
N ALA A 81 -7.59 5.18 -17.56
CA ALA A 81 -7.28 5.24 -16.14
C ALA A 81 -7.32 6.69 -15.62
N HIS A 82 -7.84 6.85 -14.41
CA HIS A 82 -7.84 8.12 -13.69
C HIS A 82 -7.01 7.98 -12.42
N PHE A 83 -5.97 8.81 -12.30
CA PHE A 83 -5.20 8.92 -11.07
C PHE A 83 -5.95 9.82 -10.10
N LEU A 84 -6.21 9.29 -8.91
CA LEU A 84 -6.92 9.98 -7.85
C LEU A 84 -5.97 10.20 -6.67
N ALA A 85 -6.09 11.36 -6.04
CA ALA A 85 -5.48 11.56 -4.73
C ALA A 85 -6.13 10.60 -3.71
N SER A 86 -5.36 10.17 -2.70
CA SER A 86 -5.85 9.28 -1.64
C SER A 86 -7.09 9.85 -0.93
N SER A 87 -7.13 11.16 -0.71
CA SER A 87 -8.29 11.87 -0.15
C SER A 87 -9.58 11.74 -0.99
N ALA A 88 -9.48 11.46 -2.30
CA ALA A 88 -10.62 11.26 -3.19
C ALA A 88 -11.09 9.80 -3.27
N LEU A 89 -10.39 8.85 -2.62
CA LEU A 89 -10.65 7.42 -2.71
C LEU A 89 -12.09 7.06 -2.36
N TYR A 90 -12.58 7.47 -1.18
CA TYR A 90 -13.95 7.16 -0.75
C TYR A 90 -15.01 7.72 -1.70
N LYS A 91 -14.78 8.93 -2.21
CA LYS A 91 -15.68 9.54 -3.19
C LYS A 91 -15.75 8.69 -4.45
N ALA A 92 -14.62 8.23 -4.98
CA ALA A 92 -14.58 7.37 -6.16
C ALA A 92 -15.22 6.00 -5.88
N ALA A 93 -14.94 5.38 -4.74
CA ALA A 93 -15.55 4.12 -4.35
C ALA A 93 -17.09 4.22 -4.32
N TYR A 94 -17.64 5.22 -3.63
CA TYR A 94 -19.10 5.33 -3.47
C TYR A 94 -19.82 5.89 -4.69
N GLN A 95 -19.17 6.74 -5.49
CA GLN A 95 -19.83 7.41 -6.62
C GLN A 95 -19.60 6.73 -7.97
N GLN A 96 -18.52 5.97 -8.13
CA GLN A 96 -18.13 5.36 -9.40
C GLN A 96 -18.16 3.82 -9.29
N VAL A 97 -17.42 3.25 -8.35
CA VAL A 97 -17.34 1.78 -8.20
C VAL A 97 -18.68 1.18 -7.83
N ARG A 98 -19.37 1.76 -6.84
CA ARG A 98 -20.70 1.28 -6.44
C ARG A 98 -21.72 1.34 -7.57
N LYS A 99 -21.60 2.29 -8.50
CA LYS A 99 -22.48 2.39 -9.67
C LYS A 99 -22.13 1.38 -10.76
N GLY A 100 -21.04 0.62 -10.60
CA GLY A 100 -20.58 -0.37 -11.56
C GLY A 100 -19.90 0.22 -12.79
N SER A 101 -19.54 1.51 -12.78
CA SER A 101 -18.91 2.15 -13.95
C SER A 101 -17.39 2.07 -13.94
N HIS A 102 -16.78 1.85 -12.77
CA HIS A 102 -15.32 1.84 -12.59
C HIS A 102 -14.91 0.73 -11.63
N ALA A 103 -13.65 0.30 -11.73
CA ALA A 103 -12.96 -0.48 -10.71
C ALA A 103 -11.84 0.36 -10.10
N LEU A 104 -11.53 0.14 -8.82
CA LEU A 104 -10.36 0.73 -8.18
C LEU A 104 -9.21 -0.27 -8.20
N LEU A 105 -8.06 0.19 -8.66
CA LEU A 105 -6.79 -0.52 -8.52
C LEU A 105 -6.03 0.09 -7.35
N VAL A 106 -6.23 -0.47 -6.16
CA VAL A 106 -5.56 -0.07 -4.92
C VAL A 106 -5.17 -1.31 -4.13
N GLU A 107 -4.27 -1.15 -3.17
CA GLU A 107 -3.81 -2.21 -2.28
C GLU A 107 -4.97 -2.88 -1.52
N ASP A 108 -4.75 -4.17 -1.22
CA ASP A 108 -5.72 -5.01 -0.53
C ASP A 108 -6.20 -4.38 0.77
N THR A 109 -5.28 -3.91 1.63
CA THR A 109 -5.62 -3.29 2.93
C THR A 109 -6.58 -2.10 2.80
N THR A 110 -6.49 -1.35 1.71
CA THR A 110 -7.28 -0.15 1.48
C THR A 110 -8.63 -0.48 0.87
N CYS A 111 -8.67 -1.46 -0.03
CA CYS A 111 -9.94 -2.09 -0.40
C CYS A 111 -10.67 -2.62 0.84
N ARG A 112 -9.95 -3.30 1.75
CA ARG A 112 -10.51 -3.80 3.03
C ARG A 112 -11.07 -2.69 3.88
N LYS A 113 -10.35 -1.58 3.99
CA LYS A 113 -10.82 -0.42 4.74
C LYS A 113 -12.12 0.16 4.19
N VAL A 114 -12.21 0.33 2.87
CA VAL A 114 -13.42 0.88 2.22
C VAL A 114 -14.67 0.06 2.54
N TYR A 115 -14.63 -1.27 2.38
CA TYR A 115 -15.82 -2.07 2.66
C TYR A 115 -16.02 -2.33 4.16
N SER A 116 -14.95 -2.37 4.97
CA SER A 116 -15.02 -2.44 6.43
C SER A 116 -15.80 -1.25 6.98
N ASP A 117 -15.50 -0.05 6.49
CA ASP A 117 -16.21 1.17 6.86
C ASP A 117 -17.63 1.20 6.29
N ASP A 118 -17.83 0.75 5.05
CA ASP A 118 -19.16 0.68 4.45
C ASP A 118 -20.10 -0.26 5.21
N PHE A 119 -19.61 -1.44 5.59
CA PHE A 119 -20.35 -2.39 6.41
C PHE A 119 -20.60 -1.82 7.81
N THR A 120 -19.59 -1.25 8.45
CA THR A 120 -19.73 -0.68 9.80
C THR A 120 -20.74 0.47 9.82
N LYS A 121 -20.78 1.29 8.76
CA LYS A 121 -21.67 2.46 8.69
C LYS A 121 -23.07 2.14 8.19
N TYR A 122 -23.23 1.21 7.25
CA TYR A 122 -24.49 0.97 6.54
C TYR A 122 -24.97 -0.49 6.56
N GLY A 123 -24.16 -1.43 7.04
CA GLY A 123 -24.47 -2.86 7.08
C GLY A 123 -24.50 -3.54 5.70
N ARG A 124 -23.77 -3.01 4.70
CA ARG A 124 -23.80 -3.47 3.31
C ARG A 124 -22.51 -4.17 2.89
N CYS A 125 -22.62 -5.03 1.87
CA CYS A 125 -21.49 -5.75 1.26
C CYS A 125 -21.53 -5.61 -0.27
N ASP A 126 -21.61 -4.38 -0.76
CA ASP A 126 -21.72 -4.08 -2.19
C ASP A 126 -20.37 -4.10 -2.93
N PHE A 127 -19.26 -4.11 -2.19
CA PHE A 127 -17.90 -4.14 -2.73
C PHE A 127 -17.31 -5.55 -2.65
N TYR A 128 -16.45 -5.87 -3.61
CA TYR A 128 -15.63 -7.09 -3.59
C TYR A 128 -14.21 -6.79 -4.09
N ILE A 129 -13.25 -7.60 -3.65
CA ILE A 129 -11.86 -7.53 -4.13
C ILE A 129 -11.67 -8.62 -5.19
N GLY A 130 -11.04 -8.25 -6.31
CA GLY A 130 -10.65 -9.21 -7.35
C GLY A 130 -9.68 -10.27 -6.80
N LYS A 131 -9.69 -11.47 -7.38
CA LYS A 131 -8.77 -12.55 -6.96
C LYS A 131 -7.34 -12.35 -7.43
N GLU A 132 -7.16 -11.51 -8.45
CA GLU A 132 -5.85 -11.26 -9.06
C GLU A 132 -5.03 -10.33 -8.16
N GLN A 133 -3.79 -10.73 -7.91
CA GLN A 133 -2.79 -9.91 -7.24
C GLN A 133 -1.81 -9.40 -8.29
N TYR A 134 -1.77 -8.08 -8.49
CA TYR A 134 -0.93 -7.47 -9.52
C TYR A 134 0.48 -7.16 -9.02
N TRP A 135 0.62 -6.68 -7.77
CA TRP A 135 1.92 -6.27 -7.24
C TRP A 135 2.01 -6.43 -5.71
N PRO A 136 3.06 -7.08 -5.18
CA PRO A 136 3.33 -7.07 -3.75
C PRO A 136 3.86 -5.71 -3.33
N LEU A 137 3.01 -4.87 -2.74
CA LEU A 137 3.43 -3.60 -2.15
C LEU A 137 4.09 -3.85 -0.80
N ILE A 138 5.29 -3.31 -0.63
CA ILE A 138 6.05 -3.35 0.62
C ILE A 138 6.06 -1.94 1.20
N PHE A 139 5.49 -1.79 2.39
CA PHE A 139 5.61 -0.55 3.15
C PHE A 139 6.97 -0.49 3.83
N SER A 140 7.66 0.65 3.70
CA SER A 140 9.00 0.84 4.26
C SER A 140 9.16 2.25 4.81
N LEU A 141 10.02 2.39 5.81
CA LEU A 141 10.55 3.68 6.22
C LEU A 141 11.83 3.97 5.44
N ILE A 142 11.83 5.09 4.75
CA ILE A 142 12.98 5.56 3.99
C ILE A 142 13.74 6.57 4.84
N GLY A 143 15.05 6.38 4.99
CA GLY A 143 15.90 7.39 5.61
C GLY A 143 17.17 7.63 4.82
N ARG A 144 17.93 8.64 5.24
CA ARG A 144 19.12 9.11 4.51
C ARG A 144 20.16 8.00 4.40
N LYS A 145 20.71 7.80 3.20
CA LYS A 145 21.80 6.84 2.94
C LYS A 145 22.96 7.08 3.92
N GLY A 146 23.45 6.00 4.54
CA GLY A 146 24.53 6.05 5.53
C GLY A 146 24.13 6.60 6.90
N SER A 147 22.85 6.86 7.16
CA SER A 147 22.40 7.28 8.48
C SER A 147 22.62 6.17 9.51
N PRO A 148 23.29 6.45 10.65
CA PRO A 148 23.48 5.48 11.71
C PRO A 148 22.17 5.10 12.43
N LEU A 149 21.07 5.82 12.15
CA LEU A 149 19.76 5.52 12.72
C LEU A 149 19.05 4.38 11.98
N ILE A 150 19.39 4.10 10.71
CA ILE A 150 18.69 3.08 9.93
C ILE A 150 18.78 1.69 10.58
N PRO A 151 19.96 1.18 11.00
CA PRO A 151 20.03 -0.13 11.64
C PRO A 151 19.20 -0.22 12.93
N VAL A 152 19.20 0.85 13.73
CA VAL A 152 18.46 0.91 15.00
C VAL A 152 16.95 0.95 14.75
N ILE A 153 16.50 1.76 13.78
CA ILE A 153 15.09 1.81 13.38
C ILE A 153 14.66 0.44 12.85
N SER A 154 15.46 -0.20 12.00
CA SER A 154 15.16 -1.53 11.47
C SER A 154 15.00 -2.57 12.59
N GLU A 155 15.90 -2.60 13.58
CA GLU A 155 15.79 -3.51 14.73
C GLU A 155 14.48 -3.29 15.51
N ILE A 156 14.10 -2.02 15.75
CA ILE A 156 12.84 -1.70 16.44
C ILE A 156 11.64 -2.16 15.60
N LEU A 157 11.66 -1.93 14.29
CA LEU A 157 10.59 -2.36 13.39
C LEU A 157 10.45 -3.89 13.39
N GLU A 158 11.56 -4.62 13.31
CA GLU A 158 11.58 -6.08 13.37
C GLU A 158 10.98 -6.59 14.68
N GLN A 159 11.35 -5.98 15.81
CA GLN A 159 10.75 -6.31 17.12
C GLN A 159 9.26 -6.00 17.15
N MET A 160 8.81 -4.86 16.63
CA MET A 160 7.38 -4.48 16.61
C MET A 160 6.55 -5.44 15.76
N VAL A 161 7.08 -5.86 14.61
CA VAL A 161 6.43 -6.84 13.72
C VAL A 161 6.43 -8.22 14.37
N ALA A 162 7.52 -8.63 15.01
CA ALA A 162 7.61 -9.92 15.70
C ALA A 162 6.63 -10.08 16.86
N HIS A 163 6.19 -8.97 17.46
CA HIS A 163 5.18 -8.95 18.53
C HIS A 163 3.75 -8.62 18.02
N ASP A 164 3.51 -8.67 16.71
CA ASP A 164 2.23 -8.36 16.07
C ASP A 164 1.66 -6.97 16.40
N LEU A 165 2.47 -6.05 16.92
CA LEU A 165 1.99 -4.76 17.40
C LEU A 165 1.45 -3.92 16.25
N TYR A 166 2.14 -3.95 15.11
CA TYR A 166 1.69 -3.29 13.89
C TYR A 166 0.37 -3.85 13.38
N PHE A 167 0.26 -5.17 13.30
CA PHE A 167 -0.93 -5.85 12.79
C PHE A 167 -2.13 -5.65 13.71
N LYS A 168 -1.91 -5.57 15.02
CA LYS A 168 -2.94 -5.18 15.99
C LYS A 168 -3.50 -3.80 15.66
N TRP A 169 -2.66 -2.77 15.53
CA TRP A 169 -3.12 -1.42 15.19
C TRP A 169 -3.81 -1.36 13.83
N LEU A 170 -3.33 -2.12 12.85
CA LEU A 170 -3.97 -2.23 11.54
C LEU A 170 -5.36 -2.88 11.65
N GLY A 171 -5.50 -3.91 12.49
CA GLY A 171 -6.78 -4.54 12.79
C GLY A 171 -7.77 -3.58 13.45
N ASP A 172 -7.29 -2.73 14.36
CA ASP A 172 -8.12 -1.73 15.04
C ASP A 172 -8.71 -0.69 14.07
N GLU A 173 -8.01 -0.38 12.97
CA GLU A 173 -8.52 0.48 11.90
C GLU A 173 -9.48 -0.23 10.93
N LEU A 174 -9.63 -1.55 11.03
CA LEU A 174 -10.38 -2.39 10.10
C LEU A 174 -11.55 -3.14 10.79
N PRO A 175 -12.49 -2.44 11.46
CA PRO A 175 -13.61 -3.09 12.13
C PRO A 175 -14.50 -3.83 11.13
N ASN A 176 -14.90 -5.06 11.45
CA ASN A 176 -15.74 -5.88 10.58
C ASN A 176 -15.16 -6.15 9.18
N ALA A 177 -13.84 -6.05 8.99
CA ALA A 177 -13.20 -6.35 7.70
C ALA A 177 -13.38 -7.82 7.25
N THR A 178 -13.89 -8.69 8.10
CA THR A 178 -14.23 -10.07 7.71
C THR A 178 -15.69 -10.28 7.32
N ALA A 179 -16.56 -9.30 7.57
CA ALA A 179 -18.01 -9.45 7.39
C ALA A 179 -18.41 -9.68 5.93
N CYS A 180 -17.67 -9.09 4.99
CA CYS A 180 -17.96 -9.13 3.55
C CYS A 180 -17.00 -10.02 2.75
N LEU A 181 -16.22 -10.92 3.39
CA LEU A 181 -15.22 -11.76 2.70
C LEU A 181 -15.81 -12.84 1.77
N ARG A 182 -17.14 -12.93 1.65
CA ARG A 182 -17.78 -13.85 0.70
C ARG A 182 -17.66 -13.25 -0.70
N ALA A 183 -16.53 -13.50 -1.35
CA ALA A 183 -16.36 -13.19 -2.77
C ALA A 183 -17.54 -13.79 -3.56
N SER A 184 -18.23 -12.96 -4.35
CA SER A 184 -19.25 -13.47 -5.26
C SER A 184 -18.61 -14.52 -6.17
N THR A 185 -19.14 -15.75 -6.15
CA THR A 185 -18.74 -16.80 -7.11
C THR A 185 -19.27 -16.52 -8.51
N ARG A 186 -20.09 -15.47 -8.66
CA ARG A 186 -20.71 -15.07 -9.92
C ARG A 186 -20.11 -13.73 -10.36
N VAL A 187 -19.29 -13.78 -11.40
CA VAL A 187 -18.90 -12.59 -12.17
C VAL A 187 -20.04 -12.34 -13.15
N THR A 188 -20.80 -11.26 -12.95
CA THR A 188 -21.80 -10.83 -13.92
C THR A 188 -21.07 -10.19 -15.08
N VAL A 189 -20.86 -10.95 -16.15
CA VAL A 189 -20.29 -10.41 -17.39
C VAL A 189 -21.43 -9.69 -18.12
N ASN A 190 -21.46 -8.36 -18.03
CA ASN A 190 -22.50 -7.53 -18.67
C ASN A 190 -22.32 -7.41 -20.19
N GLU A 191 -21.15 -7.76 -20.71
CA GLU A 191 -20.91 -7.88 -22.14
C GLU A 191 -20.73 -9.35 -22.49
N PRO A 192 -21.52 -9.93 -23.41
CA PRO A 192 -21.17 -11.23 -23.93
C PRO A 192 -19.77 -11.10 -24.55
N TYR A 193 -18.80 -11.88 -24.05
CA TYR A 193 -17.56 -12.08 -24.78
C TYR A 193 -17.95 -12.42 -26.22
N SER A 194 -17.72 -11.49 -27.15
CA SER A 194 -18.05 -11.78 -28.55
C SER A 194 -17.23 -13.00 -28.95
N LEU A 195 -17.81 -13.92 -29.72
CA LEU A 195 -17.10 -15.10 -30.23
C LEU A 195 -15.79 -14.72 -30.99
N LYS A 196 -15.62 -13.46 -31.41
CA LYS A 196 -14.34 -12.96 -31.95
C LYS A 196 -13.19 -13.00 -30.94
N GLY A 197 -13.45 -12.87 -29.64
CA GLY A 197 -12.44 -12.92 -28.59
C GLY A 197 -12.07 -14.34 -28.12
N LEU A 198 -12.92 -15.34 -28.39
CA LEU A 198 -12.72 -16.73 -27.92
C LEU A 198 -11.99 -17.62 -28.94
N TRP A 199 -11.91 -17.23 -30.23
CA TRP A 199 -11.53 -18.13 -31.32
C TRP A 199 -10.34 -17.67 -32.18
N PHE A 200 -9.65 -16.58 -31.82
CA PHE A 200 -8.37 -16.23 -32.46
C PHE A 200 -7.20 -16.55 -31.52
N PRO A 201 -6.57 -17.73 -31.63
CA PRO A 201 -5.23 -17.90 -31.08
C PRO A 201 -4.26 -16.97 -31.85
N PRO A 202 -3.33 -16.27 -31.19
CA PRO A 202 -2.16 -15.77 -31.89
C PRO A 202 -1.45 -16.99 -32.50
N ILE A 203 -1.11 -16.87 -33.78
CA ILE A 203 -0.34 -17.86 -34.55
C ILE A 203 0.86 -18.31 -33.70
N LEU A 204 0.76 -19.51 -33.14
CA LEU A 204 1.85 -20.18 -32.44
C LEU A 204 2.96 -20.47 -33.46
N LYS A 205 4.10 -19.78 -33.32
CA LYS A 205 5.37 -20.37 -33.78
C LYS A 205 5.70 -21.52 -32.82
N PRO A 206 6.05 -22.72 -33.30
CA PRO A 206 6.47 -23.81 -32.44
C PRO A 206 7.85 -23.49 -31.83
N SER A 207 7.92 -23.45 -30.51
CA SER A 207 9.16 -23.49 -29.73
C SER A 207 9.33 -24.91 -29.16
N PRO A 208 10.55 -25.47 -29.09
CA PRO A 208 10.76 -26.86 -28.71
C PRO A 208 10.54 -27.12 -27.21
N ALA A 209 10.37 -28.42 -26.91
CA ALA A 209 9.85 -29.02 -25.68
C ALA A 209 10.46 -28.52 -24.34
N PRO A 210 9.69 -28.59 -23.23
CA PRO A 210 10.16 -28.23 -21.89
C PRO A 210 10.90 -29.39 -21.20
N PRO A 211 11.94 -29.12 -20.39
CA PRO A 211 12.44 -30.10 -19.43
C PRO A 211 11.63 -30.05 -18.12
N GLU A 212 11.13 -31.22 -17.77
CA GLU A 212 11.15 -31.88 -16.45
C GLU A 212 10.94 -31.03 -15.17
N LEU A 213 9.82 -31.31 -14.50
CA LEU A 213 9.45 -30.86 -13.16
C LEU A 213 10.30 -31.54 -12.07
N LEU A 214 10.71 -30.78 -11.06
CA LEU A 214 10.98 -31.29 -9.72
C LEU A 214 10.30 -30.42 -8.65
N PRO A 215 9.99 -30.98 -7.47
CA PRO A 215 8.99 -30.43 -6.57
C PRO A 215 9.56 -29.77 -5.30
N ASP A 216 8.71 -28.92 -4.72
CA ASP A 216 8.45 -28.69 -3.29
C ASP A 216 9.43 -27.88 -2.40
N ARG A 217 8.79 -27.07 -1.53
CA ARG A 217 9.22 -26.42 -0.28
C ARG A 217 10.26 -25.30 -0.29
N GLY A 218 9.89 -24.19 0.32
CA GLY A 218 10.85 -23.20 0.81
C GLY A 218 10.18 -22.02 1.52
N ASN A 219 10.31 -21.99 2.84
CA ASN A 219 9.91 -20.89 3.71
C ASN A 219 10.46 -19.55 3.20
N ALA A 220 9.62 -18.51 3.20
CA ALA A 220 10.09 -17.14 2.94
C ALA A 220 10.91 -16.68 4.16
N VAL A 221 12.23 -16.73 3.99
CA VAL A 221 13.22 -16.03 4.82
C VAL A 221 13.25 -14.59 4.36
N TRP A 222 12.91 -13.64 5.24
CA TRP A 222 13.12 -12.22 4.99
C TRP A 222 14.61 -11.94 4.99
N ARG A 223 15.14 -11.50 3.85
CA ARG A 223 16.50 -10.95 3.75
C ARG A 223 16.40 -9.66 2.94
N LEU A 224 16.65 -8.52 3.59
CA LEU A 224 16.85 -7.24 2.94
C LEU A 224 17.98 -7.38 1.93
N THR A 225 17.67 -7.34 0.64
CA THR A 225 18.69 -7.26 -0.40
C THR A 225 19.10 -5.80 -0.54
N ASP A 226 20.32 -5.51 -0.09
CA ASP A 226 21.09 -4.35 -0.55
C ASP A 226 21.20 -4.44 -2.07
N ASN A 227 20.50 -3.55 -2.79
CA ASN A 227 20.84 -3.01 -4.12
C ASN A 227 19.60 -2.39 -4.78
N MET A 228 19.17 -1.25 -4.27
CA MET A 228 18.62 -0.22 -5.14
C MET A 228 19.53 1.00 -5.01
N ASP A 229 20.21 1.33 -6.11
CA ASP A 229 21.01 2.54 -6.22
C ASP A 229 20.07 3.74 -6.39
N TRP A 230 19.77 4.39 -5.27
CA TRP A 230 18.98 5.61 -5.18
C TRP A 230 19.86 6.87 -5.12
N SER A 231 21.03 6.87 -5.76
CA SER A 231 21.99 8.00 -5.73
C SER A 231 21.53 9.27 -6.47
N THR A 232 20.33 9.28 -7.04
CA THR A 232 19.74 10.45 -7.73
C THR A 232 18.61 11.14 -6.97
N TRP A 233 18.47 10.89 -5.66
CA TRP A 233 17.52 11.57 -4.76
C TRP A 233 18.20 12.51 -3.78
#